data_AF-E3MBP6-F1
#
_entry.id   AF-E3MBP6-F1
#
_cell.length_a   1.000
_cell.length_b   1.000
_cell.length_c   1.000
_cell.angle_alpha   90.00
_cell.angle_beta   90.00
_cell.angle_gamma   90.00
#
_symmetry.space_group_name_H-M   'P 1'
#
loop_
_entity.id
_entity.type
_entity.pdbx_description
1 polymer ?
#
loop_
_entity_poly.entity_id
_entity_poly.type
_entity_poly.pdbx_seq_one_letter_code
_entity_poly.pdbx_strand_id
1 'polypeptide(L)'
;MRFIFQLFLSFLVPILVDSTVYSPNSPTICLAETNKGCQEQMKMKNQTLESVNDNFPPLKALMKNYTEQCQNVMKCASGLECFKGKSEKAIFQTSCDEVGIKRYGFDYNCMAPILKRVYQEEYICTKDFGYKMLNLTVAQSLFKSEKQCFLTIARNACDTTNYNFFLKNYDEIVEVYTSRPVPDNSFCASTSDKFHRLQCEKLDGGFMTKATSVPVLSVNLSNPAVQDVVEISEAMEKCMQESCWVFNEDEKNSSKVFTDTFQALPANLTNVFKLRPRLLEYKCLANMSFYDFYHEQMSCVRINEAPDCFMFTITKFCREEILTDFENLEVSMGPKNQYNSPEFAFSMFKDNKKKRRFVITMNDEKAF
;
A
#
# COMPACT_ATOMS: atom_id res chain seq x y z
N MET A 1 -25.05 12.73 16.86
CA MET A 1 -25.19 12.13 15.52
C MET A 1 -23.99 12.37 14.58
N ARG A 2 -23.12 13.37 14.77
CA ARG A 2 -21.88 13.54 13.97
C ARG A 2 -20.73 12.57 14.34
N PHE A 3 -20.69 12.06 15.57
CA PHE A 3 -19.65 11.13 16.03
C PHE A 3 -19.79 9.69 15.50
N ILE A 4 -21.01 9.26 15.16
CA ILE A 4 -21.27 7.90 14.65
C ILE A 4 -20.90 7.79 13.15
N PHE A 5 -20.97 8.91 12.40
CA PHE A 5 -20.59 8.95 10.98
C PHE A 5 -19.06 9.03 10.76
N GLN A 6 -18.29 9.52 11.74
CA GLN A 6 -16.83 9.63 11.62
C GLN A 6 -16.09 8.33 11.93
N LEU A 7 -16.63 7.51 12.82
CA LEU A 7 -16.12 6.15 13.08
C LEU A 7 -16.30 5.23 11.85
N PHE A 8 -17.32 5.46 11.03
CA PHE A 8 -17.55 4.68 9.82
C PHE A 8 -16.46 4.89 8.76
N LEU A 9 -15.89 6.09 8.62
CA LEU A 9 -14.82 6.35 7.65
C LEU A 9 -13.47 5.72 8.07
N SER A 10 -13.20 5.61 9.37
CA SER A 10 -11.96 5.02 9.90
C SER A 10 -11.94 3.48 9.80
N PHE A 11 -13.11 2.84 9.91
CA PHE A 11 -13.26 1.39 9.72
C PHE A 11 -13.41 0.97 8.25
N LEU A 12 -13.57 1.92 7.33
CA LEU A 12 -13.73 1.62 5.91
C LEU A 12 -12.39 1.52 5.15
N VAL A 13 -11.24 1.91 5.70
CA VAL A 13 -9.97 1.76 4.96
C VAL A 13 -9.52 0.29 4.83
N PRO A 14 -9.74 -0.61 5.80
CA PRO A 14 -9.55 -2.05 5.59
C PRO A 14 -10.79 -2.77 4.99
N ILE A 15 -11.94 -2.09 4.88
CA ILE A 15 -13.22 -2.63 4.38
C ILE A 15 -13.70 -1.85 3.15
N LEU A 16 -12.79 -1.18 2.43
CA LEU A 16 -13.02 -0.84 1.03
C LEU A 16 -12.84 -2.15 0.26
N VAL A 17 -13.87 -2.98 0.38
CA VAL A 17 -14.37 -3.88 -0.65
C VAL A 17 -13.93 -3.32 -1.99
N ASP A 18 -13.10 -4.07 -2.71
CA ASP A 18 -13.01 -4.26 -4.16
C ASP A 18 -13.84 -3.32 -5.08
N SER A 19 -13.82 -2.02 -4.83
CA SER A 19 -14.40 -1.02 -5.71
C SER A 19 -13.24 -0.22 -6.28
N THR A 20 -12.38 -0.91 -7.04
CA THR A 20 -11.76 -0.25 -8.18
C THR A 20 -12.90 0.25 -9.05
N VAL A 21 -13.14 1.56 -9.02
CA VAL A 21 -13.92 2.23 -10.06
C VAL A 21 -13.13 2.01 -11.35
N TYR A 22 -13.49 0.94 -12.04
CA TYR A 22 -13.13 0.73 -13.43
C TYR A 22 -13.64 1.96 -14.17
N SER A 23 -12.75 2.84 -14.64
CA SER A 23 -13.13 3.92 -15.55
C SER A 23 -13.28 3.30 -16.93
N PRO A 24 -14.51 3.03 -17.42
CA PRO A 24 -14.71 2.45 -18.74
C PRO A 24 -14.56 3.51 -19.85
N ASN A 25 -14.03 4.70 -19.55
CA ASN A 25 -14.41 5.93 -20.25
C ASN A 25 -13.25 6.70 -20.88
N SER A 26 -12.23 6.02 -21.40
CA SER A 26 -11.60 6.56 -22.61
C SER A 26 -12.51 6.21 -23.79
N PRO A 27 -13.18 7.18 -24.45
CA PRO A 27 -14.12 6.88 -25.51
C PRO A 27 -13.43 6.06 -26.60
N THR A 28 -13.92 4.83 -26.82
CA THR A 28 -13.37 3.92 -27.81
C THR A 28 -13.54 4.55 -29.20
N ILE A 29 -12.44 5.00 -29.79
CA ILE A 29 -12.43 5.65 -31.09
C ILE A 29 -12.66 4.58 -32.17
N CYS A 30 -13.28 4.91 -33.29
CA CYS A 30 -13.39 4.00 -34.45
C CYS A 30 -14.14 2.68 -34.21
N LEU A 31 -14.90 2.53 -33.12
CA LEU A 31 -15.52 1.25 -32.78
C LEU A 31 -16.51 0.79 -33.87
N ALA A 32 -17.35 1.70 -34.37
CA ALA A 32 -18.33 1.39 -35.41
C ALA A 32 -17.65 1.02 -36.74
N GLU A 33 -16.62 1.76 -37.12
CA GLU A 33 -15.81 1.53 -38.31
C GLU A 33 -15.06 0.20 -38.22
N THR A 34 -14.53 -0.15 -37.05
CA THR A 34 -13.84 -1.43 -36.81
C THR A 34 -14.82 -2.59 -36.90
N ASN A 35 -15.99 -2.48 -36.25
CA ASN A 35 -17.02 -3.51 -36.29
C ASN A 35 -17.53 -3.76 -37.71
N LYS A 36 -17.61 -2.71 -38.54
CA LYS A 36 -18.05 -2.81 -39.94
C LYS A 36 -16.93 -3.27 -40.87
N GLY A 37 -15.75 -2.69 -40.76
CA GLY A 37 -14.60 -2.92 -41.66
C GLY A 37 -13.85 -4.21 -41.39
N CYS A 38 -13.88 -4.71 -40.15
CA CYS A 38 -13.16 -5.89 -39.69
C CYS A 38 -14.10 -6.98 -39.14
N GLN A 39 -15.31 -7.06 -39.71
CA GLN A 39 -16.40 -7.89 -39.18
C GLN A 39 -16.01 -9.38 -39.03
N GLU A 40 -15.27 -9.94 -39.98
CA GLU A 40 -14.84 -11.34 -39.95
C GLU A 40 -13.84 -11.60 -38.82
N GLN A 41 -12.82 -10.75 -38.68
CA GLN A 41 -11.81 -10.85 -37.63
C GLN A 41 -12.44 -10.65 -36.24
N MET A 42 -13.36 -9.68 -36.13
CA MET A 42 -14.14 -9.44 -34.91
C MET A 42 -14.98 -10.66 -34.52
N LYS A 43 -15.62 -11.32 -35.49
CA LYS A 43 -16.39 -12.54 -35.25
C LYS A 43 -15.51 -13.65 -34.68
N MET A 44 -14.33 -13.90 -35.26
CA MET A 44 -13.40 -14.93 -34.78
C MET A 44 -12.85 -14.62 -33.38
N LYS A 45 -12.54 -13.34 -33.10
CA LYS A 45 -12.15 -12.88 -31.76
C LYS A 45 -13.26 -13.12 -30.74
N ASN A 46 -14.49 -12.72 -31.05
CA ASN A 46 -15.63 -12.84 -30.14
C ASN A 46 -15.97 -14.31 -29.83
N GLN A 47 -15.87 -15.22 -30.81
CA GLN A 47 -16.01 -16.66 -30.58
C GLN A 47 -14.96 -17.21 -29.60
N THR A 48 -13.73 -16.69 -29.67
CA THR A 48 -12.67 -17.07 -28.71
C THR A 48 -12.97 -16.49 -27.32
N LEU A 49 -13.49 -15.25 -27.26
CA LEU A 49 -13.86 -14.59 -26.01
C LEU A 49 -14.98 -15.32 -25.26
N GLU A 50 -15.97 -15.88 -25.98
CA GLU A 50 -17.04 -16.70 -25.39
C GLU A 50 -16.50 -17.95 -24.65
N SER A 51 -15.30 -18.42 -25.00
CA SER A 51 -14.65 -19.55 -24.32
C SER A 51 -13.88 -19.14 -23.05
N VAL A 52 -13.76 -17.85 -22.77
CA VAL A 52 -13.08 -17.34 -21.58
C VAL A 52 -14.00 -17.46 -20.36
N ASN A 53 -13.54 -18.17 -19.34
CA ASN A 53 -14.27 -18.33 -18.10
C ASN A 53 -14.28 -17.03 -17.28
N ASP A 54 -15.36 -16.73 -16.54
CA ASP A 54 -15.42 -15.53 -15.69
C ASP A 54 -14.67 -15.70 -14.35
N ASN A 55 -14.59 -16.91 -13.84
CA ASN A 55 -14.00 -17.23 -12.54
C ASN A 55 -12.51 -17.57 -12.63
N PHE A 56 -12.04 -18.14 -13.74
CA PHE A 56 -10.66 -18.61 -13.88
C PHE A 56 -9.92 -17.90 -15.02
N PRO A 57 -8.63 -17.57 -14.82
CA PRO A 57 -7.80 -17.01 -15.88
C PRO A 57 -7.70 -18.03 -17.03
N PRO A 58 -7.68 -17.56 -18.29
CA PRO A 58 -7.46 -18.42 -19.43
C PRO A 58 -6.07 -19.03 -19.36
N LEU A 59 -6.01 -20.32 -19.65
CA LEU A 59 -4.78 -21.08 -19.79
C LEU A 59 -4.04 -20.68 -21.08
N LYS A 60 -2.79 -21.12 -21.23
CA LYS A 60 -1.85 -20.68 -22.26
C LYS A 60 -2.39 -20.84 -23.67
N ALA A 61 -3.02 -21.97 -23.98
CA ALA A 61 -3.57 -22.23 -25.31
C ALA A 61 -4.70 -21.25 -25.69
N LEU A 62 -5.63 -21.02 -24.76
CA LEU A 62 -6.73 -20.07 -24.98
C LEU A 62 -6.22 -18.63 -25.05
N MET A 63 -5.28 -18.26 -24.18
CA MET A 63 -4.68 -16.93 -24.20
C MET A 63 -3.90 -16.67 -25.49
N LYS A 64 -3.16 -17.67 -25.99
CA LYS A 64 -2.45 -17.59 -27.27
C LYS A 64 -3.43 -17.38 -28.42
N ASN A 65 -4.47 -18.21 -28.52
CA ASN A 65 -5.50 -18.07 -29.56
C ASN A 65 -6.16 -16.68 -29.50
N TYR A 66 -6.55 -16.23 -28.30
CA TYR A 66 -7.14 -14.90 -28.13
C TYR A 66 -6.19 -13.79 -28.60
N THR A 67 -4.91 -13.87 -28.24
CA THR A 67 -3.89 -12.90 -28.65
C THR A 67 -3.73 -12.85 -30.16
N GLU A 68 -3.71 -14.01 -30.83
CA GLU A 68 -3.65 -14.11 -32.29
C GLU A 68 -4.90 -13.49 -32.96
N GLN A 69 -6.10 -13.75 -32.42
CA GLN A 69 -7.32 -13.12 -32.95
C GLN A 69 -7.34 -11.60 -32.73
N CYS A 70 -6.91 -11.12 -31.56
CA CYS A 70 -6.74 -9.69 -31.27
C CYS A 70 -5.77 -9.04 -32.27
N GLN A 71 -4.61 -9.65 -32.55
CA GLN A 71 -3.66 -9.16 -33.53
C GLN A 71 -4.24 -9.10 -34.96
N ASN A 72 -5.07 -10.07 -35.33
CA ASN A 72 -5.75 -10.06 -36.63
C ASN A 72 -6.73 -8.87 -36.75
N VAL A 73 -7.47 -8.56 -35.68
CA VAL A 73 -8.34 -7.38 -35.64
C VAL A 73 -7.51 -6.11 -35.72
N MET A 74 -6.43 -5.99 -34.92
CA MET A 74 -5.55 -4.82 -34.96
C MET A 74 -4.96 -4.58 -36.35
N LYS A 75 -4.52 -5.65 -37.03
CA LYS A 75 -3.98 -5.57 -38.39
C LYS A 75 -5.01 -5.12 -39.42
N CYS A 76 -6.28 -5.50 -39.25
CA CYS A 76 -7.35 -4.99 -40.10
C CYS A 76 -7.68 -3.53 -39.76
N ALA A 77 -7.83 -3.22 -38.47
CA ALA A 77 -8.19 -1.90 -37.98
C ALA A 77 -7.16 -0.83 -38.36
N SER A 78 -5.86 -1.16 -38.35
CA SER A 78 -4.80 -0.23 -38.74
C SER A 78 -4.89 0.27 -40.19
N GLY A 79 -5.61 -0.44 -41.06
CA GLY A 79 -5.88 -0.03 -42.44
C GLY A 79 -7.08 0.89 -42.61
N LEU A 80 -7.87 1.14 -41.55
CA LEU A 80 -9.04 2.01 -41.62
C LEU A 80 -8.66 3.49 -41.55
N GLU A 81 -9.31 4.32 -42.38
CA GLU A 81 -9.00 5.76 -42.46
C GLU A 81 -9.14 6.47 -41.10
N CYS A 82 -10.06 6.02 -40.25
CA CYS A 82 -10.28 6.63 -38.93
C CYS A 82 -9.10 6.42 -37.95
N PHE A 83 -8.24 5.42 -38.20
CA PHE A 83 -7.02 5.16 -37.42
C PHE A 83 -5.76 5.84 -37.99
N LYS A 84 -5.89 6.58 -39.09
CA LYS A 84 -4.76 7.32 -39.67
C LYS A 84 -4.20 8.34 -38.67
N GLY A 85 -2.90 8.26 -38.42
CA GLY A 85 -2.21 9.10 -37.43
C GLY A 85 -2.51 8.75 -35.96
N LYS A 86 -3.20 7.64 -35.68
CA LYS A 86 -3.40 7.12 -34.33
C LYS A 86 -2.26 6.18 -33.93
N SER A 87 -2.04 6.04 -32.63
CA SER A 87 -1.04 5.13 -32.08
C SER A 87 -1.52 3.67 -32.13
N GLU A 88 -0.58 2.73 -32.10
CA GLU A 88 -0.90 1.29 -31.99
C GLU A 88 -1.71 0.98 -30.71
N LYS A 89 -1.45 1.70 -29.62
CA LYS A 89 -2.23 1.61 -28.38
C LYS A 89 -3.70 1.98 -28.59
N ALA A 90 -4.00 3.01 -29.38
CA ALA A 90 -5.39 3.38 -29.67
C ALA A 90 -6.11 2.31 -30.52
N ILE A 91 -5.37 1.68 -31.45
CA ILE A 91 -5.88 0.55 -32.23
C ILE A 91 -6.15 -0.64 -31.30
N PHE A 92 -5.22 -0.97 -30.40
CA PHE A 92 -5.35 -2.04 -29.41
C PHE A 92 -6.60 -1.86 -28.53
N GLN A 93 -6.79 -0.66 -27.96
CA GLN A 93 -7.92 -0.34 -27.08
C GLN A 93 -9.30 -0.52 -27.74
N THR A 94 -9.35 -0.46 -29.07
CA THR A 94 -10.60 -0.68 -29.84
C THR A 94 -10.73 -2.13 -30.30
N SER A 95 -9.61 -2.75 -30.63
CA SER A 95 -9.57 -4.06 -31.28
C SER A 95 -9.64 -5.21 -30.29
N CYS A 96 -9.10 -5.01 -29.09
CA CYS A 96 -8.86 -6.06 -28.11
C CYS A 96 -9.59 -5.78 -26.80
N ASP A 97 -9.98 -6.86 -26.16
CA ASP A 97 -10.64 -6.91 -24.86
C ASP A 97 -9.59 -7.18 -23.78
N GLU A 98 -9.93 -6.87 -22.54
CA GLU A 98 -9.02 -6.89 -21.41
C GLU A 98 -8.78 -8.29 -20.82
N VAL A 99 -8.75 -9.33 -21.64
CA VAL A 99 -8.66 -10.73 -21.18
C VAL A 99 -7.45 -10.98 -20.28
N GLY A 100 -6.27 -10.43 -20.60
CA GLY A 100 -5.07 -10.62 -19.78
C GLY A 100 -5.12 -9.89 -18.42
N ILE A 101 -5.79 -8.75 -18.35
CA ILE A 101 -5.84 -7.91 -17.14
C ILE A 101 -7.17 -7.98 -16.39
N LYS A 102 -8.15 -8.71 -16.92
CA LYS A 102 -9.41 -9.02 -16.25
C LYS A 102 -9.12 -9.63 -14.89
N ARG A 103 -9.83 -9.14 -13.88
CA ARG A 103 -9.84 -9.70 -12.52
C ARG A 103 -10.76 -10.91 -12.52
N TYR A 104 -10.18 -12.10 -12.39
CA TYR A 104 -10.91 -13.35 -12.30
C TYR A 104 -11.19 -13.69 -10.83
N GLY A 105 -12.26 -14.47 -10.59
CA GLY A 105 -12.56 -15.13 -9.31
C GLY A 105 -11.33 -15.66 -8.59
N PHE A 106 -10.51 -16.39 -9.33
CA PHE A 106 -9.28 -17.01 -8.88
C PHE A 106 -8.23 -16.03 -8.33
N ASP A 107 -8.15 -14.82 -8.90
CA ASP A 107 -7.13 -13.83 -8.51
C ASP A 107 -7.33 -13.38 -7.06
N TYR A 108 -8.56 -13.03 -6.68
CA TYR A 108 -8.86 -12.54 -5.33
C TYR A 108 -9.19 -13.65 -4.33
N ASN A 109 -9.81 -14.76 -4.78
CA ASN A 109 -10.16 -15.86 -3.89
C ASN A 109 -9.01 -16.85 -3.62
N CYS A 110 -7.90 -16.75 -4.36
CA CYS A 110 -6.80 -17.70 -4.20
C CYS A 110 -5.42 -17.06 -4.34
N MET A 111 -5.10 -16.45 -5.49
CA MET A 111 -3.73 -15.94 -5.71
C MET A 111 -3.36 -14.81 -4.74
N ALA A 112 -4.28 -13.87 -4.48
CA ALA A 112 -4.09 -12.79 -3.52
C ALA A 112 -3.87 -13.30 -2.08
N PRO A 113 -4.70 -14.21 -1.52
CA PRO A 113 -4.42 -14.87 -0.26
C PRO A 113 -3.08 -15.59 -0.19
N ILE A 114 -2.68 -16.30 -1.26
CA ILE A 114 -1.37 -16.96 -1.33
C ILE A 114 -0.24 -15.94 -1.20
N LEU A 115 -0.25 -14.91 -2.04
CA LEU A 115 0.77 -13.85 -2.04
C LEU A 115 0.84 -13.13 -0.70
N LYS A 116 -0.32 -12.81 -0.10
CA LYS A 116 -0.37 -12.19 1.23
C LYS A 116 0.37 -13.04 2.27
N ARG A 117 0.08 -14.34 2.37
CA ARG A 117 0.74 -15.24 3.34
C ARG A 117 2.23 -15.44 3.05
N VAL A 118 2.61 -15.41 1.77
CA VAL A 118 4.02 -15.44 1.35
C VAL A 118 4.75 -14.19 1.85
N TYR A 119 4.21 -13.00 1.62
CA TYR A 119 4.84 -11.75 2.06
C TYR A 119 4.81 -11.57 3.59
N GLN A 120 3.83 -12.14 4.27
CA GLN A 120 3.78 -12.21 5.74
C GLN A 120 4.74 -13.23 6.35
N GLU A 121 5.44 -14.00 5.51
CA GLU A 121 6.39 -15.04 5.93
C GLU A 121 5.76 -16.08 6.89
N GLU A 122 4.47 -16.37 6.74
CA GLU A 122 3.73 -17.30 7.63
C GLU A 122 4.25 -18.74 7.57
N TYR A 123 5.00 -19.08 6.52
CA TYR A 123 5.54 -20.41 6.29
C TYR A 123 7.07 -20.36 6.30
N ILE A 124 7.70 -21.40 6.85
CA ILE A 124 9.17 -21.46 6.97
C ILE A 124 9.84 -21.34 5.58
N CYS A 125 9.24 -21.91 4.55
CA CYS A 125 9.74 -21.85 3.17
C CYS A 125 9.65 -20.45 2.54
N THR A 126 8.87 -19.52 3.09
CA THR A 126 8.69 -18.18 2.48
C THR A 126 9.64 -17.10 3.02
N LYS A 127 10.43 -17.41 4.05
CA LYS A 127 11.30 -16.45 4.77
C LYS A 127 12.29 -15.71 3.86
N ASP A 128 12.81 -16.39 2.83
CA ASP A 128 13.85 -15.82 1.97
C ASP A 128 13.31 -15.20 0.66
N PHE A 129 11.99 -15.27 0.45
CA PHE A 129 11.35 -14.78 -0.78
C PHE A 129 11.31 -13.25 -0.78
N GLY A 130 10.64 -12.67 0.24
CA GLY A 130 10.50 -11.22 0.42
C GLY A 130 10.10 -10.46 -0.85
N TYR A 131 10.59 -9.23 -0.99
CA TYR A 131 10.35 -8.40 -2.17
C TYR A 131 11.10 -8.88 -3.43
N LYS A 132 11.99 -9.88 -3.35
CA LYS A 132 12.66 -10.46 -4.53
C LYS A 132 11.65 -11.08 -5.50
N MET A 133 10.52 -11.55 -4.97
CA MET A 133 9.41 -12.05 -5.77
C MET A 133 8.79 -11.01 -6.70
N LEU A 134 9.02 -9.71 -6.51
CA LEU A 134 8.55 -8.69 -7.46
C LEU A 134 9.20 -8.82 -8.84
N ASN A 135 10.40 -9.40 -8.91
CA ASN A 135 11.02 -9.75 -10.18
C ASN A 135 10.35 -11.03 -10.73
N LEU A 136 9.66 -10.93 -11.85
CA LEU A 136 8.89 -12.04 -12.42
C LEU A 136 9.74 -13.27 -12.77
N THR A 137 11.00 -13.10 -13.17
CA THR A 137 11.92 -14.21 -13.43
C THR A 137 12.26 -14.95 -12.14
N VAL A 138 12.53 -14.19 -11.07
CA VAL A 138 12.77 -14.75 -9.73
C VAL A 138 11.51 -15.42 -9.20
N ALA A 139 10.34 -14.78 -9.32
CA ALA A 139 9.06 -15.36 -8.96
C ALA A 139 8.83 -16.68 -9.67
N GLN A 140 9.02 -16.73 -10.98
CA GLN A 140 8.88 -17.96 -11.76
C GLN A 140 9.79 -19.06 -11.25
N SER A 141 11.06 -18.73 -10.97
CA SER A 141 12.02 -19.68 -10.43
C SER A 141 11.55 -20.22 -9.07
N LEU A 142 11.13 -19.35 -8.16
CA LEU A 142 10.63 -19.73 -6.84
C LEU A 142 9.37 -20.58 -6.93
N PHE A 143 8.38 -20.20 -7.73
CA PHE A 143 7.18 -21.02 -7.95
C PHE A 143 7.51 -22.41 -8.48
N LYS A 144 8.54 -22.55 -9.31
CA LYS A 144 8.96 -23.85 -9.83
C LYS A 144 9.73 -24.66 -8.79
N SER A 145 10.72 -24.07 -8.12
CA SER A 145 11.56 -24.79 -7.14
C SER A 145 10.81 -25.12 -5.84
N GLU A 146 9.95 -24.21 -5.40
CA GLU A 146 9.21 -24.29 -4.13
C GLU A 146 7.74 -24.68 -4.34
N LYS A 147 7.44 -25.43 -5.40
CA LYS A 147 6.07 -25.81 -5.79
C LYS A 147 5.24 -26.36 -4.63
N GLN A 148 5.82 -27.21 -3.80
CA GLN A 148 5.10 -27.80 -2.65
C GLN A 148 4.80 -26.77 -1.55
N CYS A 149 5.65 -25.76 -1.37
CA CYS A 149 5.40 -24.64 -0.47
C CYS A 149 4.14 -23.89 -0.93
N PHE A 150 4.09 -23.45 -2.19
CA PHE A 150 2.94 -22.72 -2.73
C PHE A 150 1.64 -23.55 -2.74
N LEU A 151 1.70 -24.84 -3.06
CA LEU A 151 0.54 -25.72 -2.99
C LEU A 151 0.03 -25.93 -1.56
N THR A 152 0.93 -25.92 -0.56
CA THR A 152 0.54 -26.01 0.85
C THR A 152 -0.13 -24.71 1.32
N ILE A 153 0.41 -23.56 0.91
CA ILE A 153 -0.19 -22.25 1.18
C ILE A 153 -1.58 -22.19 0.53
N ALA A 154 -1.67 -22.55 -0.76
CA ALA A 154 -2.92 -22.54 -1.52
C ALA A 154 -4.00 -23.42 -0.87
N ARG A 155 -3.63 -24.61 -0.36
CA ARG A 155 -4.58 -25.50 0.33
C ARG A 155 -5.23 -24.85 1.54
N ASN A 156 -4.51 -23.97 2.24
CA ASN A 156 -4.98 -23.32 3.45
C ASN A 156 -5.58 -21.93 3.19
N ALA A 157 -5.32 -21.35 2.03
CA ALA A 157 -5.68 -19.97 1.68
C ALA A 157 -6.84 -19.88 0.68
N CYS A 158 -7.02 -20.90 -0.17
CA CYS A 158 -8.03 -20.93 -1.23
C CYS A 158 -9.20 -21.85 -0.85
N ASP A 159 -10.39 -21.58 -1.39
CA ASP A 159 -11.48 -22.55 -1.36
C ASP A 159 -11.15 -23.81 -2.19
N THR A 160 -11.93 -24.87 -2.00
CA THR A 160 -11.71 -26.16 -2.65
C THR A 160 -11.71 -26.07 -4.19
N THR A 161 -12.57 -25.25 -4.77
CA THR A 161 -12.72 -25.11 -6.21
C THR A 161 -11.49 -24.43 -6.82
N ASN A 162 -11.07 -23.31 -6.23
CA ASN A 162 -9.89 -22.56 -6.67
C ASN A 162 -8.59 -23.34 -6.39
N TYR A 163 -8.50 -24.03 -5.26
CA TYR A 163 -7.36 -24.90 -4.95
C TYR A 163 -7.22 -26.02 -5.99
N ASN A 164 -8.30 -26.73 -6.32
CA ASN A 164 -8.27 -27.81 -7.29
C ASN A 164 -7.89 -27.31 -8.70
N PHE A 165 -8.38 -26.13 -9.09
CA PHE A 165 -7.96 -25.48 -10.33
C PHE A 165 -6.46 -25.18 -10.33
N PHE A 166 -5.94 -24.58 -9.25
CA PHE A 166 -4.52 -24.26 -9.14
C PHE A 166 -3.65 -25.51 -9.14
N LEU A 167 -4.01 -26.53 -8.36
CA LEU A 167 -3.29 -27.80 -8.29
C LEU A 167 -3.20 -28.48 -9.66
N LYS A 168 -4.32 -28.54 -10.39
CA LYS A 168 -4.39 -29.19 -11.70
C LYS A 168 -3.58 -28.44 -12.76
N ASN A 169 -3.59 -27.11 -12.72
CA ASN A 169 -3.02 -26.27 -13.78
C ASN A 169 -1.78 -25.49 -13.31
N TYR A 170 -1.11 -25.92 -12.25
CA TYR A 170 -0.09 -25.16 -11.53
C TYR A 170 1.00 -24.59 -12.47
N ASP A 171 1.62 -25.46 -13.27
CA ASP A 171 2.77 -25.08 -14.09
C ASP A 171 2.36 -24.07 -15.18
N GLU A 172 1.16 -24.22 -15.73
CA GLU A 172 0.62 -23.33 -16.75
C GLU A 172 0.18 -21.98 -16.17
N ILE A 173 -0.44 -21.97 -14.99
CA ILE A 173 -0.77 -20.73 -14.28
C ILE A 173 0.50 -19.97 -13.93
N VAL A 174 1.50 -20.64 -13.37
CA VAL A 174 2.80 -20.02 -13.07
C VAL A 174 3.42 -19.46 -14.33
N GLU A 175 3.42 -20.20 -15.44
CA GLU A 175 3.95 -19.72 -16.71
C GLU A 175 3.23 -18.46 -17.20
N VAL A 176 1.89 -18.48 -17.25
CA VAL A 176 1.08 -17.36 -17.74
C VAL A 176 1.20 -16.13 -16.84
N TYR A 177 1.35 -16.32 -15.53
CA TYR A 177 1.41 -15.21 -14.55
C TYR A 177 2.80 -14.58 -14.49
N THR A 178 3.86 -15.30 -14.86
CA THR A 178 5.23 -14.83 -14.69
C THR A 178 5.98 -14.58 -16.00
N SER A 179 5.46 -15.03 -17.14
CA SER A 179 6.10 -14.82 -18.44
C SER A 179 5.58 -13.56 -19.11
N ARG A 180 6.46 -12.57 -19.30
CA ARG A 180 6.12 -11.39 -20.11
C ARG A 180 5.96 -11.77 -21.58
N PRO A 181 5.03 -11.12 -22.32
CA PRO A 181 4.95 -11.28 -23.76
C PRO A 181 6.27 -10.83 -24.42
N VAL A 182 6.68 -11.55 -25.47
CA VAL A 182 7.85 -11.21 -26.29
C VAL A 182 7.40 -11.04 -27.75
N PRO A 183 7.51 -9.84 -28.34
CA PRO A 183 7.99 -8.59 -27.73
C PRO A 183 6.99 -8.00 -26.71
N ASP A 184 7.51 -7.24 -25.74
CA ASP A 184 6.68 -6.44 -24.84
C ASP A 184 6.17 -5.22 -25.61
N ASN A 185 4.85 -5.14 -25.81
CA ASN A 185 4.20 -4.05 -26.53
C ASN A 185 3.93 -2.82 -25.64
N SER A 186 4.27 -2.87 -24.35
CA SER A 186 4.04 -1.81 -23.36
C SER A 186 2.57 -1.38 -23.24
N PHE A 187 1.61 -2.22 -23.68
CA PHE A 187 0.18 -1.93 -23.58
C PHE A 187 -0.39 -2.20 -22.19
N CYS A 188 0.38 -2.85 -21.30
CA CYS A 188 -0.05 -3.15 -19.94
C CYS A 188 -1.33 -4.02 -19.93
N ALA A 189 -1.37 -5.04 -20.79
CA ALA A 189 -2.56 -5.86 -21.04
C ALA A 189 -2.33 -7.37 -20.87
N SER A 190 -1.15 -7.78 -20.41
CA SER A 190 -0.82 -9.19 -20.23
C SER A 190 -1.20 -9.72 -18.84
N THR A 191 -1.34 -11.04 -18.71
CA THR A 191 -1.56 -11.68 -17.40
C THR A 191 -0.41 -11.45 -16.44
N SER A 192 0.82 -11.34 -16.95
CA SER A 192 1.99 -10.98 -16.13
C SER A 192 1.94 -9.56 -15.60
N ASP A 193 1.37 -8.61 -16.35
CA ASP A 193 1.19 -7.23 -15.88
C ASP A 193 0.21 -7.19 -14.71
N LYS A 194 -0.91 -7.92 -14.85
CA LYS A 194 -1.89 -8.09 -13.78
C LYS A 194 -1.29 -8.77 -12.55
N PHE A 195 -0.54 -9.85 -12.75
CA PHE A 195 0.08 -10.58 -11.65
C PHE A 195 1.12 -9.72 -10.92
N HIS A 196 1.98 -9.01 -11.65
CA HIS A 196 2.95 -8.09 -11.05
C HIS A 196 2.26 -7.00 -10.22
N ARG A 197 1.17 -6.42 -10.74
CA ARG A 197 0.33 -5.50 -9.96
C ARG A 197 -0.21 -6.16 -8.68
N LEU A 198 -0.73 -7.39 -8.79
CA LEU A 198 -1.23 -8.11 -7.62
C LEU A 198 -0.13 -8.37 -6.58
N GLN A 199 1.10 -8.62 -7.01
CA GLN A 199 2.25 -8.73 -6.11
C GLN A 199 2.53 -7.41 -5.38
N CYS A 200 2.50 -6.27 -6.07
CA CYS A 200 2.63 -4.95 -5.43
C CYS A 200 1.53 -4.73 -4.38
N GLU A 201 0.27 -5.04 -4.74
CA GLU A 201 -0.90 -4.87 -3.87
C GLU A 201 -0.86 -5.77 -2.62
N LYS A 202 -0.11 -6.88 -2.62
CA LYS A 202 -0.04 -7.82 -1.47
C LYS A 202 1.25 -7.72 -0.66
N LEU A 203 2.21 -6.92 -1.11
CA LEU A 203 3.44 -6.65 -0.37
C LEU A 203 3.18 -5.88 0.94
N ASP A 204 2.06 -5.15 0.99
CA ASP A 204 1.55 -4.45 2.17
C ASP A 204 1.41 -5.37 3.40
N GLY A 205 1.03 -6.64 3.21
CA GLY A 205 0.92 -7.63 4.27
C GLY A 205 2.24 -7.88 5.00
N GLY A 206 3.34 -8.02 4.24
CA GLY A 206 4.68 -8.20 4.80
C GLY A 206 5.18 -6.94 5.49
N PHE A 207 4.96 -5.78 4.87
CA PHE A 207 5.24 -4.48 5.46
C PHE A 207 4.54 -4.31 6.81
N MET A 208 3.22 -4.52 6.87
CA MET A 208 2.44 -4.37 8.10
C MET A 208 2.91 -5.31 9.20
N THR A 209 3.14 -6.58 8.90
CA THR A 209 3.63 -7.56 9.89
C THR A 209 4.97 -7.14 10.50
N LYS A 210 5.93 -6.72 9.66
CA LYS A 210 7.26 -6.31 10.13
C LYS A 210 7.24 -4.96 10.83
N ALA A 211 6.47 -3.98 10.33
CA ALA A 211 6.34 -2.68 10.97
C ALA A 211 5.65 -2.77 12.34
N THR A 212 4.70 -3.71 12.50
CA THR A 212 3.99 -3.94 13.78
C THR A 212 4.90 -4.63 14.81
N SER A 213 5.89 -5.41 14.39
CA SER A 213 6.81 -6.09 15.30
C SER A 213 7.92 -5.19 15.86
N VAL A 214 8.08 -3.98 15.32
CA VAL A 214 9.04 -2.98 15.79
C VAL A 214 8.39 -2.07 16.84
N PRO A 215 8.86 -2.05 18.10
CA PRO A 215 8.38 -1.08 19.09
C PRO A 215 8.80 0.34 18.71
N VAL A 216 7.90 1.33 18.83
CA VAL A 216 8.19 2.72 18.43
C VAL A 216 9.38 3.33 19.18
N LEU A 217 9.58 2.95 20.45
CA LEU A 217 10.71 3.41 21.26
C LEU A 217 12.07 2.86 20.79
N SER A 218 12.07 1.77 20.01
CA SER A 218 13.28 1.18 19.43
C SER A 218 13.63 1.75 18.06
N VAL A 219 12.79 2.64 17.51
CA VAL A 219 12.93 3.15 16.15
C VAL A 219 14.11 4.11 16.07
N ASN A 220 15.12 3.70 15.30
CA ASN A 220 16.22 4.53 14.87
C ASN A 220 16.82 3.96 13.57
N LEU A 221 17.58 4.78 12.83
CA LEU A 221 18.15 4.38 11.54
C LEU A 221 19.22 3.29 11.62
N SER A 222 19.76 2.99 12.81
CA SER A 222 20.73 1.91 13.03
C SER A 222 20.08 0.58 13.41
N ASN A 223 18.76 0.55 13.63
CA ASN A 223 18.01 -0.66 13.96
C ASN A 223 17.77 -1.48 12.67
N PRO A 224 18.30 -2.72 12.57
CA PRO A 224 18.14 -3.53 11.37
C PRO A 224 16.68 -3.82 11.02
N ALA A 225 15.80 -3.96 12.02
CA ALA A 225 14.38 -4.20 11.79
C ALA A 225 13.68 -2.95 11.20
N VAL A 226 14.14 -1.75 11.55
CA VAL A 226 13.65 -0.50 10.93
C VAL A 226 14.15 -0.41 9.48
N GLN A 227 15.41 -0.76 9.23
CA GLN A 227 15.98 -0.76 7.88
C GLN A 227 15.24 -1.72 6.95
N ASP A 228 14.97 -2.95 7.40
CA ASP A 228 14.20 -3.95 6.63
C ASP A 228 12.80 -3.43 6.24
N VAL A 229 12.08 -2.80 7.18
CA VAL A 229 10.76 -2.22 6.90
C VAL A 229 10.84 -1.02 5.93
N VAL A 230 11.89 -0.19 6.04
CA VAL A 230 12.14 0.91 5.11
C VAL A 230 12.43 0.39 3.69
N GLU A 231 13.28 -0.63 3.55
CA GLU A 231 13.57 -1.27 2.25
C GLU A 231 12.29 -1.86 1.62
N ILE A 232 11.41 -2.45 2.44
CA ILE A 232 10.12 -2.95 1.94
C ILE A 232 9.25 -1.79 1.45
N SER A 233 9.21 -0.65 2.16
CA SER A 233 8.43 0.52 1.73
C SER A 233 8.93 1.11 0.40
N GLU A 234 10.25 1.09 0.16
CA GLU A 234 10.87 1.47 -1.10
C GLU A 234 10.52 0.50 -2.22
N ALA A 235 10.60 -0.81 -1.94
CA ALA A 235 10.20 -1.84 -2.89
C ALA A 235 8.72 -1.72 -3.26
N MET A 236 7.83 -1.43 -2.29
CA MET A 236 6.42 -1.15 -2.53
C MET A 236 6.23 0.05 -3.44
N GLU A 237 6.84 1.20 -3.14
CA GLU A 237 6.73 2.40 -3.98
C GLU A 237 7.20 2.10 -5.40
N LYS A 238 8.40 1.54 -5.55
CA LYS A 238 8.96 1.20 -6.85
C LYS A 238 8.03 0.26 -7.62
N CYS A 239 7.51 -0.77 -6.96
CA CYS A 239 6.54 -1.68 -7.56
C CYS A 239 5.30 -0.94 -8.06
N MET A 240 4.73 -0.04 -7.25
CA MET A 240 3.57 0.75 -7.63
C MET A 240 3.87 1.72 -8.79
N GLN A 241 5.07 2.29 -8.86
CA GLN A 241 5.47 3.17 -9.97
C GLN A 241 5.67 2.40 -11.28
N GLU A 242 6.32 1.24 -11.22
CA GLU A 242 6.67 0.39 -12.38
C GLU A 242 5.52 -0.47 -12.87
N SER A 243 4.55 -0.79 -12.00
CA SER A 243 3.42 -1.61 -12.37
C SER A 243 2.44 -0.87 -13.28
N CYS A 244 1.77 -1.68 -14.09
CA CYS A 244 0.80 -1.30 -15.09
C CYS A 244 -0.53 -0.80 -14.48
N TRP A 245 -0.46 0.34 -13.80
CA TRP A 245 -1.63 1.10 -13.36
C TRP A 245 -2.10 1.99 -14.51
N VAL A 246 -2.99 1.44 -15.34
CA VAL A 246 -3.49 2.15 -16.53
C VAL A 246 -4.25 3.44 -16.15
N PHE A 247 -4.68 3.64 -14.88
CA PHE A 247 -5.66 4.69 -14.56
C PHE A 247 -5.56 5.46 -13.23
N ASN A 248 -4.48 5.46 -12.45
CA ASN A 248 -4.45 6.30 -11.24
C ASN A 248 -3.09 6.96 -10.96
N GLU A 249 -2.88 8.17 -11.50
CA GLU A 249 -1.83 9.06 -11.00
C GLU A 249 -2.00 9.32 -9.50
N ASP A 250 -3.24 9.37 -9.00
CA ASP A 250 -3.55 9.55 -7.59
C ASP A 250 -3.03 8.40 -6.71
N GLU A 251 -3.10 7.15 -7.17
CA GLU A 251 -2.56 6.00 -6.43
C GLU A 251 -1.02 6.02 -6.42
N LYS A 252 -0.40 6.39 -7.55
CA LYS A 252 1.06 6.58 -7.62
C LYS A 252 1.53 7.70 -6.71
N ASN A 253 0.83 8.83 -6.71
CA ASN A 253 1.12 9.96 -5.84
C ASN A 253 0.89 9.60 -4.36
N SER A 254 -0.20 8.89 -4.05
CA SER A 254 -0.49 8.45 -2.69
C SER A 254 0.54 7.46 -2.17
N SER A 255 1.05 6.54 -3.02
CA SER A 255 2.12 5.62 -2.66
C SER A 255 3.42 6.37 -2.35
N LYS A 256 3.75 7.39 -3.13
CA LYS A 256 4.94 8.22 -2.88
C LYS A 256 4.84 8.99 -1.57
N VAL A 257 3.71 9.67 -1.32
CA VAL A 257 3.49 10.39 -0.05
C VAL A 257 3.56 9.45 1.15
N PHE A 258 3.02 8.23 1.02
CA PHE A 258 3.14 7.19 2.03
C PHE A 258 4.61 6.87 2.33
N THR A 259 5.41 6.56 1.31
CA THR A 259 6.81 6.16 1.48
C THR A 259 7.68 7.31 1.98
N ASP A 260 7.56 8.51 1.41
CA ASP A 260 8.29 9.70 1.86
C ASP A 260 8.04 9.99 3.36
N THR A 261 6.78 9.91 3.79
CA THR A 261 6.42 10.14 5.20
C THR A 261 6.95 9.02 6.10
N PHE A 262 6.90 7.77 5.63
CA PHE A 262 7.38 6.62 6.38
C PHE A 262 8.90 6.66 6.56
N GLN A 263 9.65 6.96 5.50
CA GLN A 263 11.12 7.06 5.52
C GLN A 263 11.64 8.21 6.37
N ALA A 264 10.92 9.34 6.42
CA ALA A 264 11.28 10.45 7.29
C ALA A 264 11.02 10.14 8.78
N LEU A 265 10.12 9.21 9.08
CA LEU A 265 9.63 8.96 10.43
C LEU A 265 10.73 8.52 11.42
N PRO A 266 11.65 7.59 11.09
CA PRO A 266 12.72 7.19 12.01
C PRO A 266 13.63 8.34 12.45
N ALA A 267 14.04 9.20 11.50
CA ALA A 267 14.88 10.36 11.80
C ALA A 267 14.14 11.38 12.68
N ASN A 268 12.87 11.63 12.36
CA ASN A 268 12.04 12.55 13.13
C ASN A 268 11.76 12.05 14.56
N LEU A 269 11.43 10.77 14.74
CA LEU A 269 11.27 10.15 16.06
C LEU A 269 12.56 10.23 16.89
N THR A 270 13.70 9.92 16.26
CA THR A 270 15.02 10.04 16.91
C THR A 270 15.25 11.47 17.42
N ASN A 271 14.89 12.48 16.63
CA ASN A 271 15.03 13.89 17.04
C ASN A 271 14.05 14.26 18.16
N VAL A 272 12.79 13.81 18.09
CA VAL A 272 11.78 14.04 19.14
C VAL A 272 12.24 13.45 20.48
N PHE A 273 12.74 12.21 20.50
CA PHE A 273 13.23 11.58 21.72
C PHE A 273 14.51 12.23 22.27
N LYS A 274 15.38 12.76 21.40
CA LYS A 274 16.54 13.57 21.84
C LYS A 274 16.12 14.87 22.51
N LEU A 275 15.12 15.56 21.95
CA LEU A 275 14.61 16.82 22.51
C LEU A 275 13.76 16.61 23.78
N ARG A 276 13.10 15.44 23.88
CA ARG A 276 12.16 15.12 24.97
C ARG A 276 12.42 13.71 25.51
N PRO A 277 13.52 13.50 26.26
CA PRO A 277 13.93 12.17 26.72
C PRO A 277 12.92 11.50 27.65
N ARG A 278 12.11 12.26 28.39
CA ARG A 278 11.05 11.70 29.26
C ARG A 278 10.00 10.88 28.50
N LEU A 279 9.81 11.12 27.20
CA LEU A 279 8.91 10.30 26.38
C LEU A 279 9.34 8.84 26.32
N LEU A 280 10.62 8.54 26.50
CA LEU A 280 11.14 7.17 26.54
C LEU A 280 10.65 6.39 27.77
N GLU A 281 10.17 7.09 28.81
CA GLU A 281 9.66 6.49 30.05
C GLU A 281 8.17 6.13 29.96
N TYR A 282 7.48 6.56 28.90
CA TYR A 282 6.03 6.44 28.78
C TYR A 282 5.61 5.02 28.37
N LYS A 283 4.72 4.41 29.17
CA LYS A 283 4.25 3.03 28.93
C LYS A 283 3.35 2.94 27.69
N CYS A 284 2.55 3.95 27.43
CA CYS A 284 1.74 4.09 26.21
C CYS A 284 2.61 4.01 24.94
N LEU A 285 3.82 4.57 24.94
CA LEU A 285 4.74 4.47 23.82
C LEU A 285 5.48 3.12 23.83
N ALA A 286 5.82 2.58 24.99
CA ALA A 286 6.45 1.26 25.08
C ALA A 286 5.57 0.13 24.49
N ASN A 287 4.24 0.27 24.60
CA ASN A 287 3.27 -0.68 24.06
C ASN A 287 2.85 -0.41 22.60
N MET A 288 3.44 0.59 21.95
CA MET A 288 3.04 1.00 20.60
C MET A 288 4.03 0.49 19.56
N SER A 289 3.50 -0.04 18.46
CA SER A 289 4.31 -0.42 17.32
C SER A 289 4.67 0.77 16.43
N PHE A 290 5.69 0.59 15.60
CA PHE A 290 6.10 1.57 14.60
C PHE A 290 4.98 1.80 13.58
N TYR A 291 4.28 0.74 13.18
CA TYR A 291 3.11 0.84 12.29
C TYR A 291 1.98 1.66 12.90
N ASP A 292 1.60 1.40 14.16
CA ASP A 292 0.50 2.11 14.83
C ASP A 292 0.79 3.60 14.95
N PHE A 293 2.03 3.95 15.33
CA PHE A 293 2.46 5.35 15.39
C PHE A 293 2.38 6.00 14.01
N TYR A 294 2.90 5.34 12.98
CA TYR A 294 2.89 5.84 11.61
C TYR A 294 1.47 6.05 11.07
N HIS A 295 0.57 5.09 11.28
CA HIS A 295 -0.81 5.16 10.79
C HIS A 295 -1.55 6.39 11.33
N GLU A 296 -1.35 6.70 12.61
CA GLU A 296 -1.91 7.91 13.24
C GLU A 296 -1.23 9.18 12.77
N GLN A 297 0.09 9.14 12.58
CA GLN A 297 0.84 10.25 12.00
C GLN A 297 0.32 10.60 10.59
N MET A 298 0.09 9.60 9.75
CA MET A 298 -0.46 9.77 8.40
C MET A 298 -1.86 10.36 8.42
N SER A 299 -2.70 9.93 9.38
CA SER A 299 -4.04 10.48 9.56
C SER A 299 -3.97 11.97 9.88
N CYS A 300 -3.04 12.40 10.74
CA CYS A 300 -2.82 13.81 11.03
C CYS A 300 -2.32 14.61 9.81
N VAL A 301 -1.30 14.09 9.10
CA VAL A 301 -0.71 14.75 7.92
C VAL A 301 -1.75 14.96 6.81
N ARG A 302 -2.66 14.00 6.61
CA ARG A 302 -3.72 14.09 5.58
C ARG A 302 -4.86 15.05 5.94
N ILE A 303 -5.18 15.21 7.23
CA ILE A 303 -6.33 16.02 7.69
C ILE A 303 -5.94 17.50 7.89
N ASN A 304 -4.69 17.76 8.27
CA ASN A 304 -4.04 19.06 8.40
C ASN A 304 -4.88 20.22 8.99
N GLU A 305 -4.90 20.30 10.33
CA GLU A 305 -5.09 21.56 11.08
C GLU A 305 -4.07 21.76 12.23
N ALA A 306 -3.14 20.81 12.49
CA ALA A 306 -2.18 20.90 13.59
C ALA A 306 -0.73 21.05 13.09
N PRO A 307 0.05 22.05 13.56
CA PRO A 307 1.41 22.31 13.07
C PRO A 307 2.46 21.26 13.54
N ASP A 308 2.11 20.37 14.46
CA ASP A 308 3.00 19.32 14.98
C ASP A 308 2.24 17.98 15.13
N CYS A 309 2.20 17.19 14.05
CA CYS A 309 1.55 15.89 14.05
C CYS A 309 2.19 14.88 15.02
N PHE A 310 3.49 15.00 15.30
CA PHE A 310 4.16 14.10 16.25
C PHE A 310 3.59 14.26 17.66
N MET A 311 3.54 15.51 18.13
CA MET A 311 2.99 15.79 19.45
C MET A 311 1.49 15.52 19.52
N PHE A 312 0.75 15.71 18.43
CA PHE A 312 -0.65 15.28 18.34
C PHE A 312 -0.77 13.77 18.56
N THR A 313 -0.03 12.95 17.82
CA THR A 313 -0.03 11.49 17.93
C THR A 313 0.36 11.03 19.35
N ILE A 314 1.45 11.56 19.90
CA ILE A 314 1.89 11.26 21.27
C ILE A 314 0.81 11.64 22.29
N THR A 315 0.24 12.85 22.18
CA THR A 315 -0.79 13.31 23.12
C THR A 315 -2.06 12.47 23.03
N LYS A 316 -2.43 12.02 21.83
CA LYS A 316 -3.59 11.15 21.60
C LYS A 316 -3.45 9.85 22.39
N PHE A 317 -2.29 9.20 22.32
CA PHE A 317 -2.07 7.90 22.94
C PHE A 317 -1.63 7.95 24.40
N CYS A 318 -0.91 8.99 24.79
CA CYS A 318 -0.26 9.11 26.09
C CYS A 318 -0.91 10.14 27.00
N ARG A 319 -2.17 10.52 26.72
CA ARG A 319 -2.86 11.60 27.42
C ARG A 319 -2.82 11.46 28.93
N GLU A 320 -3.09 10.26 29.45
CA GLU A 320 -3.15 10.02 30.91
C GLU A 320 -1.78 10.16 31.57
N GLU A 321 -0.74 9.59 30.97
CA GLU A 321 0.63 9.69 31.48
C GLU A 321 1.16 11.12 31.41
N ILE A 322 0.86 11.84 30.31
CA ILE A 322 1.19 13.26 30.18
C ILE A 322 0.50 14.08 31.28
N LEU A 323 -0.80 13.88 31.51
CA LEU A 323 -1.52 14.61 32.55
C LEU A 323 -0.99 14.29 33.95
N THR A 324 -0.67 13.02 34.22
CA THR A 324 -0.05 12.59 35.48
C THR A 324 1.31 13.23 35.70
N ASP A 325 2.12 13.35 34.64
CA ASP A 325 3.40 14.06 34.67
C ASP A 325 3.24 15.54 35.00
N PHE A 326 2.21 16.19 34.44
CA PHE A 326 1.89 17.58 34.76
C PHE A 326 1.36 17.75 36.19
N GLU A 327 0.60 16.79 36.71
CA GLU A 327 0.13 16.79 38.11
C GLU A 327 1.30 16.59 39.08
N ASN A 328 2.24 15.71 38.76
CA ASN A 328 3.46 15.47 39.55
C ASN A 328 4.48 16.63 39.46
N LEU A 329 4.31 17.56 38.50
CA LEU A 329 5.09 18.80 38.41
C LEU A 329 4.57 19.91 39.35
N GLU A 330 3.43 19.74 40.02
CA GLU A 330 3.16 20.50 41.25
C GLU A 330 4.21 20.06 42.30
N VAL A 331 5.24 20.91 42.49
CA VAL A 331 6.36 20.84 43.47
C VAL A 331 7.69 20.28 42.94
N SER A 332 8.41 21.09 42.14
CA SER A 332 9.88 21.32 42.23
C SER A 332 10.36 22.19 41.05
N MET A 333 10.07 23.49 41.07
CA MET A 333 10.87 24.46 40.34
C MET A 333 11.90 25.04 41.31
N GLY A 334 12.98 24.30 41.54
CA GLY A 334 14.21 24.90 42.07
C GLY A 334 14.88 25.75 40.97
N PRO A 335 15.46 26.91 41.29
CA PRO A 335 16.04 27.79 40.28
C PRO A 335 17.20 27.08 39.57
N LYS A 336 17.04 26.83 38.27
CA LYS A 336 18.18 26.48 37.40
C LYS A 336 18.78 27.77 36.88
N ASN A 337 19.92 28.16 37.46
CA ASN A 337 20.75 29.27 36.99
C ASN A 337 21.41 28.92 35.65
N GLN A 338 20.65 28.97 34.57
CA GLN A 338 21.22 29.10 33.23
C GLN A 338 20.36 30.12 32.49
N TYR A 339 21.03 31.15 31.98
CA TYR A 339 20.53 32.37 31.33
C TYR A 339 20.27 33.57 32.26
N ASN A 340 21.02 34.66 31.99
CA ASN A 340 20.77 36.02 32.50
C ASN A 340 19.48 36.58 31.89
N SER A 341 18.34 36.00 32.25
CA SER A 341 17.00 36.54 32.05
C SER A 341 16.50 37.00 33.42
N PRO A 342 15.68 38.07 33.53
CA PRO A 342 15.06 38.45 34.80
C PRO A 342 14.43 37.22 35.47
N GLU A 343 14.69 37.06 36.78
CA GLU A 343 14.19 35.92 37.54
C GLU A 343 12.66 36.00 37.59
N PHE A 344 12.02 35.05 36.91
CA PHE A 344 10.58 34.85 37.01
C PHE A 344 10.31 33.79 38.07
N ALA A 345 9.67 34.20 39.16
CA ALA A 345 9.15 33.30 40.17
C ALA A 345 7.71 32.93 39.83
N PHE A 346 7.47 31.64 39.62
CA PHE A 346 6.15 31.08 39.39
C PHE A 346 5.60 30.53 40.69
N SER A 347 4.41 30.97 41.07
CA SER A 347 3.72 30.41 42.22
C SER A 347 2.26 30.10 41.89
N MET A 348 1.82 28.93 42.34
CA MET A 348 0.45 28.47 42.20
C MET A 348 -0.14 28.32 43.58
N PHE A 349 -1.23 29.03 43.85
CA PHE A 349 -1.96 28.91 45.10
C PHE A 349 -3.44 28.65 44.85
N LYS A 350 -4.05 27.89 45.75
CA LYS A 350 -5.49 27.73 45.83
C LYS A 350 -6.04 28.86 46.69
N ASP A 351 -6.85 29.72 46.09
CA ASP A 351 -7.60 30.73 46.83
C ASP A 351 -8.66 30.03 47.72
N ASN A 352 -9.14 30.70 48.78
CA ASN A 352 -10.12 30.18 49.75
C ASN A 352 -11.44 29.65 49.11
N LYS A 353 -11.68 29.90 47.83
CA LYS A 353 -12.77 29.38 46.99
C LYS A 353 -12.37 28.18 46.12
N LYS A 354 -11.23 27.53 46.41
CA LYS A 354 -10.65 26.39 45.67
C LYS A 354 -10.33 26.67 44.19
N LYS A 355 -10.30 27.93 43.76
CA LYS A 355 -9.88 28.30 42.40
C LYS A 355 -8.35 28.41 42.35
N ARG A 356 -7.74 27.73 41.37
CA ARG A 356 -6.29 27.84 41.10
C ARG A 356 -6.02 29.19 40.44
N ARG A 357 -5.09 29.97 41.01
CA ARG A 357 -4.56 31.19 40.37
C ARG A 357 -3.08 31.01 40.08
N PHE A 358 -2.66 31.44 38.90
CA PHE A 358 -1.27 31.54 38.51
C PHE A 358 -0.80 32.96 38.78
N VAL A 359 0.30 33.09 39.53
CA VAL A 359 0.96 34.39 39.75
C VAL A 359 2.37 34.27 39.19
N ILE A 360 2.68 35.18 38.26
CA ILE A 360 4.02 35.35 37.71
C ILE A 360 4.57 36.62 38.35
N THR A 361 5.66 36.46 39.09
CA THR A 361 6.34 37.57 39.76
C THR A 361 7.70 37.75 39.09
N MET A 362 7.98 38.98 38.65
CA MET A 362 9.27 39.33 38.05
C MET A 362 10.08 40.10 39.08
N ASN A 363 11.23 39.57 39.49
CA ASN A 363 12.16 40.31 40.33
C ASN A 363 13.07 41.13 39.43
N ASP A 364 12.90 42.45 39.47
CA ASP A 364 13.75 43.40 38.77
C ASP A 364 14.71 44.02 39.78
N GLU A 365 15.91 43.46 39.94
CA GLU A 365 16.95 44.03 40.84
C GLU A 365 17.59 45.33 40.29
N LYS A 366 16.94 45.99 39.32
CA LYS A 366 17.32 47.31 38.82
C LYS A 366 16.15 48.30 38.88
N ALA A 367 15.64 48.53 40.07
CA ALA A 367 14.80 49.68 40.37
C ALA A 367 15.06 50.18 41.79
N PHE A 368 16.21 50.80 42.01
CA PHE A 368 16.44 52.12 42.63
C PHE A 368 17.93 52.32 42.90
#